data_AF-A0A423DU09-F1
#
_entry.id   AF-A0A423DU09-F1
#
_cell.length_a   1.000
_cell.length_b   1.000
_cell.length_c   1.000
_cell.angle_alpha   90.00
_cell.angle_beta   90.00
_cell.angle_gamma   90.00
#
_symmetry.space_group_name_H-M   'P 1'
#
loop_
_entity.id
_entity.type
_entity.pdbx_description
1 polymer ?
#
loop_
_entity_poly.entity_id
_entity_poly.type
_entity_poly.pdbx_seq_one_letter_code
_entity_poly.pdbx_strand_id
1 'polypeptide(L)'
;MPTPLKTCWPSSWGNVPGIDYSAPTLDLQAIVPKAGDKTWAQFDRHDAVQAGETVQLLWCPPLSAVNGWSEQPSEIAQSYLLKAKVLCSRGDGHELDILGSEQLLPMLRSLPREQSAWSLGQIATEQGPIIALEEACWSASAVVGRLTYLSACTPFEAHMELLLEVTGDEVFGLFSAHVDPGGAFYSFGRRTLEGRELMAVEQALKVARPLKDLHDNYLRS
;
A
#
# COMPACT_ATOMS: atom_id res chain seq x y z
N MET A 1 -24.52 0.51 8.46
CA MET A 1 -23.09 0.83 8.64
C MET A 1 -22.68 1.77 7.53
N PRO A 2 -21.83 2.79 7.76
CA PRO A 2 -21.32 3.60 6.67
C PRO A 2 -20.53 2.71 5.71
N THR A 3 -20.71 2.92 4.40
CA THR A 3 -19.96 2.20 3.38
C THR A 3 -18.46 2.48 3.57
N PRO A 4 -17.60 1.45 3.59
CA PRO A 4 -16.16 1.66 3.67
C PRO A 4 -15.71 2.53 2.50
N LEU A 5 -14.78 3.46 2.76
CA LEU A 5 -14.25 4.33 1.72
C LEU A 5 -13.42 3.48 0.75
N LYS A 6 -13.54 3.76 -0.55
CA LYS A 6 -12.67 3.15 -1.56
C LYS A 6 -11.23 3.56 -1.26
N THR A 7 -10.34 2.58 -1.12
CA THR A 7 -8.89 2.82 -1.03
C THR A 7 -8.31 2.76 -2.44
N CYS A 8 -7.44 3.72 -2.76
CA CYS A 8 -6.72 3.78 -4.02
C CYS A 8 -5.23 4.02 -3.74
N TRP A 9 -4.38 3.63 -4.68
CA TRP A 9 -2.94 3.92 -4.63
C TRP A 9 -2.56 4.70 -5.89
N PRO A 10 -2.47 6.05 -5.80
CA PRO A 10 -2.12 6.86 -6.96
C PRO A 10 -0.78 6.45 -7.57
N SER A 11 -0.73 6.42 -8.91
CA SER A 11 0.47 6.09 -9.67
C SER A 11 1.50 7.22 -9.67
N SER A 12 1.07 8.46 -9.47
CA SER A 12 1.96 9.59 -9.25
C SER A 12 1.26 10.75 -8.55
N TRP A 13 2.06 11.65 -7.98
CA TRP A 13 1.61 12.90 -7.35
C TRP A 13 2.19 14.10 -8.10
N GLY A 14 1.43 15.18 -8.14
CA GLY A 14 1.92 16.46 -8.65
C GLY A 14 3.04 17.00 -7.77
N ASN A 15 4.11 17.51 -8.39
CA ASN A 15 5.20 18.14 -7.66
C ASN A 15 4.72 19.38 -6.89
N VAL A 16 5.17 19.50 -5.64
CA VAL A 16 4.92 20.69 -4.83
C VAL A 16 5.73 21.87 -5.38
N PRO A 17 5.09 23.02 -5.71
CA PRO A 17 5.82 24.18 -6.22
C PRO A 17 6.91 24.68 -5.26
N GLY A 18 8.09 24.96 -5.80
CA GLY A 18 9.23 25.46 -5.03
C GLY A 18 10.09 24.39 -4.35
N ILE A 19 9.73 23.11 -4.46
CA ILE A 19 10.56 21.99 -4.01
C ILE A 19 11.45 21.50 -5.16
N ASP A 20 12.74 21.40 -4.88
CA ASP A 20 13.71 20.77 -5.78
C ASP A 20 13.81 19.27 -5.48
N TYR A 21 13.06 18.46 -6.22
CA TYR A 21 13.06 17.00 -6.09
C TYR A 21 14.37 16.32 -6.53
N SER A 22 15.32 17.08 -7.09
CA SER A 22 16.68 16.59 -7.40
C SER A 22 17.69 16.85 -6.27
N ALA A 23 17.27 17.56 -5.20
CA ALA A 23 18.11 17.82 -4.06
C ALA A 23 18.54 16.51 -3.37
N PRO A 24 19.78 16.43 -2.83
CA PRO A 24 20.28 15.22 -2.15
C PRO A 24 19.48 14.88 -0.89
N THR A 25 18.77 15.85 -0.33
CA THR A 25 17.83 15.61 0.78
C THR A 25 16.56 16.42 0.60
N LEU A 26 15.44 15.80 0.91
CA LEU A 26 14.10 16.37 0.85
C LEU A 26 13.47 16.40 2.25
N ASP A 27 12.83 17.52 2.57
CA ASP A 27 12.00 17.63 3.76
C ASP A 27 10.66 16.93 3.51
N LEU A 28 10.42 15.84 4.23
CA LEU A 28 9.22 15.03 4.11
C LEU A 28 7.97 15.87 4.43
N GLN A 29 8.03 16.73 5.45
CA GLN A 29 6.89 17.55 5.87
C GLN A 29 6.53 18.66 4.87
N ALA A 30 7.43 18.96 3.94
CA ALA A 30 7.19 19.91 2.86
C ALA A 30 6.48 19.29 1.64
N ILE A 31 6.55 17.97 1.48
CA ILE A 31 6.00 17.26 0.33
C ILE A 31 4.74 16.42 0.64
N VAL A 32 4.52 16.06 1.91
CA VAL A 32 3.33 15.32 2.33
C VAL A 32 2.10 16.24 2.32
N PRO A 33 1.03 15.89 1.59
CA PRO A 33 -0.22 16.66 1.62
C PRO A 33 -0.86 16.70 3.01
N LYS A 34 -1.30 17.88 3.43
CA LYS A 34 -1.92 18.15 4.75
C LYS A 34 -3.40 18.46 4.59
N ALA A 35 -4.15 18.31 5.68
CA ALA A 35 -5.57 18.67 5.69
C ALA A 35 -5.76 20.15 5.32
N GLY A 36 -6.64 20.42 4.36
CA GLY A 36 -6.89 21.74 3.77
C GLY A 36 -6.09 22.03 2.50
N ASP A 37 -5.10 21.20 2.16
CA ASP A 37 -4.34 21.35 0.92
C ASP A 37 -5.15 20.90 -0.29
N LYS A 38 -4.88 21.55 -1.43
CA LYS A 38 -5.29 21.07 -2.74
C LYS A 38 -4.08 20.53 -3.49
N THR A 39 -4.21 19.34 -4.04
CA THR A 39 -3.13 18.70 -4.79
C THR A 39 -3.67 17.94 -6.00
N TRP A 40 -2.77 17.44 -6.83
CA TRP A 40 -3.07 16.62 -7.98
C TRP A 40 -2.44 15.24 -7.81
N ALA A 41 -3.18 14.21 -8.20
CA ALA A 41 -2.66 12.84 -8.28
C ALA A 41 -3.15 12.18 -9.57
N GLN A 42 -2.36 11.24 -10.08
CA GLN A 42 -2.76 10.40 -11.20
C GLN A 42 -3.12 9.00 -10.70
N PHE A 43 -4.11 8.39 -11.35
CA PHE A 43 -4.58 7.06 -11.03
C PHE A 43 -4.41 6.17 -12.27
N ASP A 44 -4.16 4.88 -12.05
CA ASP A 44 -4.25 3.91 -13.14
C ASP A 44 -5.71 3.86 -13.65
N ARG A 45 -5.90 3.50 -14.90
CA ARG A 45 -7.22 3.33 -15.53
C ARG A 45 -8.10 2.32 -14.80
N HIS A 46 -7.50 1.39 -14.07
CA HIS A 46 -8.21 0.41 -13.24
C HIS A 46 -8.71 1.00 -11.91
N ASP A 47 -8.11 2.10 -11.44
CA ASP A 47 -8.55 2.85 -10.27
C ASP A 47 -9.56 3.93 -10.67
N ALA A 48 -10.78 3.49 -11.03
CA ALA A 48 -11.85 4.42 -11.40
C ALA A 48 -12.30 5.28 -10.21
N VAL A 49 -11.82 6.51 -10.13
CA VAL A 49 -12.18 7.51 -9.10
C VAL A 49 -13.02 8.61 -9.76
N GLN A 50 -14.15 8.98 -9.15
CA GLN A 50 -15.09 9.95 -9.73
C GLN A 50 -15.10 11.28 -8.96
N ALA A 51 -15.32 12.37 -9.69
CA ALA A 51 -15.51 13.68 -9.07
C ALA A 51 -16.70 13.68 -8.12
N GLY A 52 -16.52 14.26 -6.93
CA GLY A 52 -17.49 14.26 -5.84
C GLY A 52 -17.30 13.14 -4.82
N GLU A 53 -16.55 12.08 -5.14
CA GLU A 53 -16.28 10.99 -4.21
C GLU A 53 -15.31 11.41 -3.09
N THR A 54 -15.44 10.74 -1.94
CA THR A 54 -14.42 10.78 -0.88
C THR A 54 -13.74 9.42 -0.85
N VAL A 55 -12.41 9.42 -0.94
CA VAL A 55 -11.58 8.22 -1.06
C VAL A 55 -10.48 8.23 -0.01
N GLN A 56 -9.93 7.05 0.27
CA GLN A 56 -8.67 6.88 1.00
C GLN A 56 -7.56 6.67 -0.01
N LEU A 57 -6.42 7.34 0.20
CA LEU A 57 -5.28 7.31 -0.71
C LEU A 57 -4.03 6.89 0.04
N LEU A 58 -3.35 5.88 -0.46
CA LEU A 58 -2.01 5.54 0.01
C LEU A 58 -1.01 6.51 -0.63
N TRP A 59 -0.45 7.39 0.18
CA TRP A 59 0.64 8.28 -0.23
C TRP A 59 1.98 7.64 0.13
N CYS A 60 2.88 7.58 -0.85
CA CYS A 60 4.23 7.07 -0.68
C CYS A 60 5.25 8.17 -1.02
N PRO A 61 6.42 8.15 -0.37
CA PRO A 61 7.49 9.06 -0.76
C PRO A 61 7.98 8.83 -2.20
N PRO A 62 8.74 9.78 -2.78
CA PRO A 62 9.01 9.81 -4.22
C PRO A 62 9.60 8.54 -4.85
N LEU A 63 10.55 7.85 -4.21
CA LEU A 63 11.12 6.63 -4.80
C LEU A 63 10.08 5.51 -4.85
N SER A 64 9.36 5.28 -3.75
CA SER A 64 8.31 4.27 -3.69
C SER A 64 7.10 4.63 -4.54
N ALA A 65 6.83 5.91 -4.79
CA ALA A 65 5.77 6.33 -5.70
C ALA A 65 6.07 5.91 -7.15
N VAL A 66 7.35 5.84 -7.53
CA VAL A 66 7.77 5.46 -8.89
C VAL A 66 8.05 3.96 -9.00
N ASN A 67 8.74 3.38 -8.02
CA ASN A 67 9.29 2.03 -8.09
C ASN A 67 8.62 1.03 -7.13
N GLY A 68 7.64 1.48 -6.33
CA GLY A 68 7.04 0.68 -5.27
C GLY A 68 7.93 0.55 -4.04
N TRP A 69 7.34 0.07 -2.95
CA TRP A 69 8.07 -0.12 -1.68
C TRP A 69 9.17 -1.18 -1.74
N SER A 70 9.11 -2.11 -2.70
CA SER A 70 10.09 -3.18 -2.81
C SER A 70 11.50 -2.68 -3.13
N GLU A 71 11.63 -1.52 -3.78
CA GLU A 71 12.93 -0.88 -4.07
C GLU A 71 13.50 -0.08 -2.89
N GLN A 72 12.63 0.53 -2.09
CA GLN A 72 13.01 1.37 -0.95
C GLN A 72 12.11 1.07 0.27
N PRO A 73 12.22 -0.12 0.89
CA PRO A 73 11.29 -0.54 1.93
C PRO A 73 11.25 0.37 3.16
N SER A 74 12.33 1.11 3.47
CA SER A 74 12.32 2.07 4.58
C SER A 74 11.27 3.18 4.42
N GLU A 75 10.83 3.48 3.19
CA GLU A 75 9.82 4.49 2.91
C GLU A 75 8.42 4.09 3.36
N ILE A 76 8.15 2.80 3.60
CA ILE A 76 6.89 2.35 4.22
C ILE A 76 6.69 3.07 5.56
N ALA A 77 7.76 3.29 6.33
CA ALA A 77 7.69 4.03 7.60
C ALA A 77 7.38 5.52 7.44
N GLN A 78 7.53 6.04 6.22
CA GLN A 78 7.37 7.44 5.86
C GLN A 78 6.13 7.67 4.99
N SER A 79 5.38 6.61 4.66
CA SER A 79 4.12 6.67 3.95
C SER A 79 2.97 7.16 4.83
N TYR A 80 1.95 7.70 4.17
CA TYR A 80 0.78 8.28 4.81
C TYR A 80 -0.50 7.68 4.22
N LEU A 81 -1.54 7.56 5.03
CA LEU A 81 -2.90 7.39 4.54
C LEU A 81 -3.58 8.76 4.52
N LEU A 82 -4.07 9.15 3.35
CA LEU A 82 -4.79 10.40 3.16
C LEU A 82 -6.28 10.11 2.98
N LYS A 83 -7.11 11.02 3.49
CA LYS A 83 -8.52 11.08 3.14
C LYS A 83 -8.73 12.30 2.26
N ALA A 84 -9.28 12.11 1.07
CA ALA A 84 -9.43 13.20 0.11
C ALA A 84 -10.80 13.20 -0.55
N LYS A 85 -11.31 14.39 -0.87
CA LYS A 85 -12.44 14.57 -1.77
C LYS A 85 -11.93 14.85 -3.17
N VAL A 86 -12.46 14.14 -4.14
CA VAL A 86 -12.13 14.32 -5.55
C VAL A 86 -12.93 15.51 -6.06
N LEU A 87 -12.25 16.57 -6.49
CA LEU A 87 -12.89 17.80 -6.93
C LEU A 87 -13.23 17.75 -8.42
N CYS A 88 -12.26 17.39 -9.25
CA CYS A 88 -12.46 17.21 -10.69
C CYS A 88 -11.49 16.19 -11.27
N SER A 89 -11.83 15.66 -12.44
CA SER A 89 -11.02 14.68 -13.18
C SER A 89 -10.69 15.23 -14.57
N ARG A 90 -9.43 15.12 -15.00
CA ARG A 90 -8.94 15.53 -16.33
C ARG A 90 -8.03 14.46 -16.89
N GLY A 91 -8.58 13.58 -17.74
CA GLY A 91 -7.88 12.36 -18.13
C GLY A 91 -7.62 11.50 -16.90
N ASP A 92 -6.38 11.05 -16.75
CA ASP A 92 -5.93 10.22 -15.61
C ASP A 92 -5.54 11.07 -14.38
N GLY A 93 -5.59 12.40 -14.47
CA GLY A 93 -5.24 13.33 -13.39
C GLY A 93 -6.45 13.86 -12.65
N HIS A 94 -6.40 13.85 -11.32
CA HIS A 94 -7.49 14.27 -10.45
C HIS A 94 -7.04 15.34 -9.47
N GLU A 95 -7.85 16.39 -9.35
CA GLU A 95 -7.67 17.40 -8.30
C GLU A 95 -8.31 16.89 -7.00
N LEU A 96 -7.56 16.98 -5.92
CA LEU A 96 -7.91 16.43 -4.62
C LEU A 96 -7.94 17.55 -3.57
N ASP A 97 -8.98 17.55 -2.76
CA ASP A 97 -9.07 18.33 -1.53
C ASP A 97 -8.78 17.42 -0.34
N ILE A 98 -7.65 17.65 0.33
CA ILE A 98 -7.18 16.77 1.41
C ILE A 98 -7.96 17.07 2.69
N LEU A 99 -8.69 16.08 3.18
CA LEU A 99 -9.54 16.17 4.36
C LEU A 99 -8.82 15.68 5.63
N GLY A 100 -7.84 14.80 5.47
CA GLY A 100 -7.09 14.20 6.58
C GLY A 100 -5.81 13.56 6.09
N SER A 101 -4.81 13.50 6.98
CA SER A 101 -3.49 12.94 6.71
C SER A 101 -2.99 12.28 7.99
N GLU A 102 -2.69 10.99 7.92
CA GLU A 102 -2.17 10.20 9.04
C GLU A 102 -0.98 9.36 8.60
N GLN A 103 0.00 9.18 9.49
CA GLN A 103 1.13 8.29 9.20
C GLN A 103 0.64 6.84 9.13
N LEU A 104 1.10 6.12 8.12
CA LEU A 104 0.63 4.77 7.81
C LEU A 104 0.91 3.79 8.96
N LEU A 105 2.17 3.66 9.39
CA LEU A 105 2.54 2.64 10.37
C LEU A 105 1.87 2.81 11.74
N PRO A 106 1.81 4.03 12.33
CA PRO A 106 1.06 4.25 13.56
C PRO A 106 -0.42 3.90 13.41
N MET A 107 -1.06 4.30 12.31
CA MET A 107 -2.47 3.97 12.05
C MET A 107 -2.67 2.46 11.99
N LEU A 108 -1.88 1.73 11.20
CA LEU A 108 -2.02 0.28 11.04
C LEU A 108 -1.95 -0.46 12.38
N ARG A 109 -1.05 -0.03 13.27
CA ARG A 109 -0.90 -0.63 14.62
C ARG A 109 -2.07 -0.30 15.55
N SER A 110 -2.77 0.80 15.29
CA SER A 110 -3.93 1.22 16.09
C SER A 110 -5.24 0.54 15.67
N LEU A 111 -5.25 -0.17 14.53
CA LEU A 111 -6.45 -0.82 14.02
C LEU A 111 -6.98 -1.88 15.01
N PRO A 112 -8.29 -1.90 15.27
CA PRO A 112 -8.91 -2.92 16.10
C PRO A 112 -8.83 -4.28 15.40
N ARG A 113 -8.73 -5.36 16.19
CA ARG A 113 -8.78 -6.73 15.66
C ARG A 113 -10.18 -7.00 15.09
N GLU A 114 -10.25 -7.34 13.81
CA GLU A 114 -11.48 -7.66 13.10
C GLU A 114 -11.22 -8.80 12.10
N GLN A 115 -11.80 -9.98 12.36
CA GLN A 115 -11.55 -11.16 11.53
C GLN A 115 -12.16 -11.04 10.11
N SER A 116 -13.23 -10.25 9.97
CA SER A 116 -13.90 -9.98 8.69
C SER A 116 -13.29 -8.83 7.90
N ALA A 117 -12.19 -8.22 8.36
CA ALA A 117 -11.69 -6.98 7.78
C ALA A 117 -11.35 -7.11 6.29
N TRP A 118 -10.75 -8.23 5.89
CA TRP A 118 -10.42 -8.58 4.51
C TRP A 118 -9.97 -10.05 4.44
N SER A 119 -9.84 -10.62 3.25
CA SER A 119 -9.24 -11.94 2.99
C SER A 119 -8.17 -11.85 1.90
N LEU A 120 -7.19 -12.76 1.89
CA LEU A 120 -6.19 -12.79 0.83
C LEU A 120 -6.87 -13.00 -0.53
N GLY A 121 -6.32 -12.36 -1.56
CA GLY A 121 -6.80 -12.49 -2.93
C GLY A 121 -6.81 -13.95 -3.39
N GLN A 122 -7.90 -14.37 -4.02
CA GLN A 122 -8.09 -15.71 -4.54
C GLN A 122 -8.06 -15.68 -6.06
N ILE A 123 -7.47 -16.71 -6.65
CA ILE A 123 -7.48 -16.95 -8.10
C ILE A 123 -8.27 -18.21 -8.40
N ALA A 124 -9.11 -18.15 -9.44
CA ALA A 124 -9.88 -19.31 -9.88
C ALA A 124 -9.00 -20.26 -10.68
N THR A 125 -9.05 -21.56 -10.34
CA THR A 125 -8.38 -22.63 -11.08
C THR A 125 -9.39 -23.72 -11.46
N GLU A 126 -8.99 -24.65 -12.33
CA GLU A 126 -9.82 -25.81 -12.69
C GLU A 126 -10.20 -26.67 -11.48
N GLN A 127 -9.35 -26.69 -10.45
CA GLN A 127 -9.53 -27.45 -9.21
C GLN A 127 -10.27 -26.65 -8.12
N GLY A 128 -10.68 -25.41 -8.42
CA GLY A 128 -11.34 -24.49 -7.49
C GLY A 128 -10.49 -23.27 -7.14
N PRO A 129 -11.01 -22.34 -6.32
CA PRO A 129 -10.25 -21.17 -5.93
C PRO A 129 -9.08 -21.53 -5.01
N ILE A 130 -7.92 -20.92 -5.28
CA ILE A 130 -6.72 -21.01 -4.44
C ILE A 130 -6.29 -19.61 -4.01
N ILE A 131 -5.46 -19.54 -2.97
CA ILE A 131 -4.92 -18.25 -2.51
C ILE A 131 -3.79 -17.87 -3.47
N ALA A 132 -3.83 -16.67 -4.04
CA ALA A 132 -2.85 -16.26 -5.05
C ALA A 132 -1.38 -16.37 -4.56
N LEU A 133 -1.16 -16.14 -3.26
CA LEU A 133 0.16 -16.24 -2.63
C LEU A 133 0.73 -17.67 -2.65
N GLU A 134 -0.11 -18.69 -2.77
CA GLU A 134 0.35 -20.09 -2.89
C GLU A 134 1.04 -20.38 -4.23
N GLU A 135 0.72 -19.60 -5.26
CA GLU A 135 1.35 -19.67 -6.58
C GLU A 135 2.48 -18.64 -6.75
N ALA A 136 2.91 -17.99 -5.67
CA ALA A 136 3.99 -17.02 -5.74
C ALA A 136 5.29 -17.70 -6.23
N CYS A 137 5.77 -17.30 -7.40
CA CYS A 137 7.04 -17.78 -7.93
C CYS A 137 8.24 -16.95 -7.45
N TRP A 138 7.97 -15.78 -6.88
CA TRP A 138 8.96 -14.91 -6.28
C TRP A 138 8.35 -14.21 -5.06
N SER A 139 9.14 -14.12 -3.99
CA SER A 139 8.81 -13.32 -2.80
C SER A 139 10.04 -12.66 -2.23
N ALA A 140 9.82 -11.51 -1.58
CA ALA A 140 10.84 -10.78 -0.88
C ALA A 140 10.24 -10.03 0.33
N SER A 141 11.04 -9.78 1.36
CA SER A 141 10.56 -9.21 2.61
C SER A 141 11.56 -8.26 3.26
N ALA A 142 11.05 -7.29 4.01
CA ALA A 142 11.83 -6.40 4.85
C ALA A 142 11.15 -6.22 6.20
N VAL A 143 11.94 -5.97 7.24
CA VAL A 143 11.42 -5.51 8.54
C VAL A 143 11.43 -3.99 8.54
N VAL A 144 10.26 -3.37 8.73
CA VAL A 144 10.11 -1.91 8.75
C VAL A 144 9.47 -1.47 10.06
N GLY A 145 10.29 -0.81 10.90
CA GLY A 145 9.96 -0.50 12.28
C GLY A 145 9.79 -1.76 13.14
N ARG A 146 8.57 -2.32 13.15
CA ARG A 146 8.19 -3.55 13.87
C ARG A 146 7.22 -4.42 13.07
N LEU A 147 7.00 -4.07 11.80
CA LEU A 147 6.18 -4.85 10.89
C LEU A 147 7.08 -5.59 9.91
N THR A 148 6.57 -6.69 9.37
CA THR A 148 7.17 -7.40 8.26
C THR A 148 6.42 -7.01 7.00
N TYR A 149 7.12 -6.38 6.06
CA TYR A 149 6.67 -6.18 4.70
C TYR A 149 6.96 -7.44 3.89
N LEU A 150 5.98 -7.95 3.16
CA LEU A 150 6.11 -9.05 2.21
C LEU A 150 5.61 -8.58 0.85
N SER A 151 6.46 -8.69 -0.16
CA SER A 151 6.11 -8.51 -1.57
C SER A 151 6.23 -9.86 -2.28
N ALA A 152 5.28 -10.19 -3.14
CA ALA A 152 5.27 -11.43 -3.89
C ALA A 152 4.62 -11.24 -5.24
N CYS A 153 4.99 -12.05 -6.23
CA CYS A 153 4.31 -12.09 -7.51
C CYS A 153 4.12 -13.52 -8.03
N THR A 154 3.06 -13.70 -8.82
CA THR A 154 2.78 -14.96 -9.53
C THR A 154 3.38 -14.94 -10.93
N PRO A 155 3.50 -16.12 -11.59
CA PRO A 155 3.94 -16.20 -12.98
C PRO A 155 3.04 -15.45 -13.99
N PHE A 156 1.78 -15.19 -13.61
CA PHE A 156 0.76 -14.57 -14.46
C PHE A 156 0.47 -13.13 -14.04
N GLU A 157 1.51 -12.42 -13.60
CA GLU A 157 1.51 -10.96 -13.37
C GLU A 157 0.59 -10.47 -12.23
N ALA A 158 0.16 -11.34 -11.31
CA ALA A 158 -0.44 -10.87 -10.07
C ALA A 158 0.66 -10.46 -9.08
N HIS A 159 0.60 -9.21 -8.60
CA HIS A 159 1.49 -8.64 -7.60
C HIS A 159 0.76 -8.49 -6.27
N MET A 160 1.40 -8.89 -5.18
CA MET A 160 0.81 -8.92 -3.84
C MET A 160 1.75 -8.24 -2.85
N GLU A 161 1.19 -7.41 -1.98
CA GLU A 161 1.94 -6.76 -0.92
C GLU A 161 1.20 -6.88 0.42
N LEU A 162 1.89 -7.30 1.46
CA LEU A 162 1.35 -7.41 2.81
C LEU A 162 2.20 -6.61 3.80
N LEU A 163 1.54 -5.97 4.76
CA LEU A 163 2.18 -5.54 6.01
C LEU A 163 1.65 -6.39 7.16
N LEU A 164 2.57 -7.08 7.81
CA LEU A 164 2.29 -8.08 8.82
C LEU A 164 2.85 -7.66 10.18
N GLU A 165 2.11 -7.91 11.24
CA GLU A 165 2.60 -7.89 12.61
C GLU A 165 2.74 -9.35 13.09
N VAL A 166 3.96 -9.74 13.47
CA VAL A 166 4.26 -11.10 13.95
C VAL A 166 4.55 -11.02 15.44
N THR A 167 3.74 -11.68 16.26
CA THR A 167 3.87 -11.68 17.72
C THR A 167 3.82 -13.10 18.27
N GLY A 168 4.99 -13.65 18.59
CA GLY A 168 5.10 -15.06 18.99
C GLY A 168 4.62 -15.96 17.86
N ASP A 169 3.56 -16.72 18.13
CA ASP A 169 2.96 -17.67 17.18
C ASP A 169 1.79 -17.06 16.38
N GLU A 170 1.38 -15.82 16.67
CA GLU A 170 0.31 -15.15 15.92
C GLU A 170 0.90 -14.26 14.81
N VAL A 171 0.30 -14.38 13.61
CA VAL A 171 0.55 -13.48 12.48
C VAL A 171 -0.72 -12.67 12.20
N PHE A 172 -0.61 -11.36 12.31
CA PHE A 172 -1.67 -10.43 11.97
C PHE A 172 -1.35 -9.78 10.62
N GLY A 173 -2.27 -9.85 9.68
CA GLY A 173 -2.25 -8.99 8.50
C GLY A 173 -2.86 -7.62 8.85
N LEU A 174 -2.21 -6.53 8.45
CA LEU A 174 -2.64 -5.15 8.69
C LEU A 174 -3.01 -4.42 7.39
N PHE A 175 -2.34 -4.79 6.30
CA PHE A 175 -2.57 -4.27 4.95
C PHE A 175 -2.41 -5.42 3.95
N SER A 176 -3.24 -5.39 2.91
CA SER A 176 -3.12 -6.25 1.74
C SER A 176 -3.34 -5.44 0.47
N ALA A 177 -2.38 -5.49 -0.45
CA ALA A 177 -2.55 -5.12 -1.84
C ALA A 177 -2.54 -6.37 -2.70
N HIS A 178 -3.46 -6.44 -3.66
CA HIS A 178 -3.46 -7.41 -4.74
C HIS A 178 -3.71 -6.66 -6.04
N VAL A 179 -2.77 -6.75 -6.98
CA VAL A 179 -2.88 -6.13 -8.29
C VAL A 179 -2.74 -7.23 -9.33
N ASP A 180 -3.71 -7.35 -10.21
CA ASP A 180 -3.73 -8.34 -11.29
C ASP A 180 -4.36 -7.71 -12.55
N PRO A 181 -4.46 -8.43 -13.68
CA PRO A 181 -5.13 -7.90 -14.87
C PRO A 181 -6.61 -7.55 -14.68
N GLY A 182 -7.25 -8.02 -13.60
CA GLY A 182 -8.63 -7.69 -13.22
C GLY A 182 -8.75 -6.38 -12.44
N GLY A 183 -7.64 -5.87 -11.90
CA GLY A 183 -7.56 -4.55 -11.27
C GLY A 183 -6.68 -4.55 -10.02
N ALA A 184 -6.80 -3.47 -9.24
CA ALA A 184 -6.08 -3.28 -8.00
C ALA A 184 -7.03 -3.27 -6.80
N PHE A 185 -6.67 -4.03 -5.77
CA PHE A 185 -7.47 -4.22 -4.57
C PHE A 185 -6.61 -3.95 -3.35
N TYR A 186 -7.01 -2.95 -2.57
CA TYR A 186 -6.30 -2.51 -1.38
C TYR A 186 -7.21 -2.66 -0.17
N SER A 187 -6.71 -3.28 0.89
CA SER A 187 -7.46 -3.51 2.11
C SER A 187 -6.61 -3.18 3.32
N PHE A 188 -7.22 -2.46 4.27
CA PHE A 188 -6.66 -2.19 5.58
C PHE A 188 -7.50 -2.88 6.64
N GLY A 189 -6.85 -3.41 7.67
CA GLY A 189 -7.55 -4.03 8.79
C GLY A 189 -6.64 -5.00 9.51
N ARG A 190 -6.79 -5.09 10.84
CA ARG A 190 -6.01 -6.00 11.67
C ARG A 190 -6.74 -7.33 11.79
N ARG A 191 -6.32 -8.32 11.01
CA ARG A 191 -6.89 -9.67 10.99
C ARG A 191 -5.85 -10.69 11.40
N THR A 192 -6.25 -11.66 12.22
CA THR A 192 -5.40 -12.84 12.49
C THR A 192 -5.45 -13.78 11.30
N LEU A 193 -4.29 -14.12 10.75
CA LEU A 193 -4.19 -15.10 9.70
C LEU A 193 -4.27 -16.50 10.30
N GLU A 194 -5.10 -17.34 9.70
CA GLU A 194 -5.37 -18.70 10.18
C GLU A 194 -5.45 -19.68 9.00
N GLY A 195 -5.29 -20.97 9.28
CA GLY A 195 -5.47 -22.04 8.29
C GLY A 195 -4.63 -21.83 7.03
N ARG A 196 -5.30 -21.87 5.87
CA ARG A 196 -4.65 -21.83 4.55
C ARG A 196 -3.94 -20.50 4.27
N GLU A 197 -4.49 -19.37 4.73
CA GLU A 197 -3.86 -18.06 4.56
C GLU A 197 -2.57 -17.93 5.37
N LEU A 198 -2.58 -18.41 6.62
CA LEU A 198 -1.39 -18.43 7.46
C LEU A 198 -0.29 -19.29 6.81
N MET A 199 -0.63 -20.52 6.38
CA MET A 199 0.32 -21.42 5.73
C MET A 199 0.93 -20.80 4.46
N ALA A 200 0.12 -20.11 3.64
CA ALA A 200 0.59 -19.44 2.44
C ALA A 200 1.58 -18.30 2.78
N VAL A 201 1.26 -17.47 3.79
CA VAL A 201 2.12 -16.36 4.23
C VAL A 201 3.41 -16.87 4.86
N GLU A 202 3.35 -17.86 5.73
CA GLU A 202 4.54 -18.46 6.35
C GLU A 202 5.46 -19.09 5.30
N GLN A 203 4.89 -19.79 4.32
CA GLN A 203 5.66 -20.40 3.25
C GLN A 203 6.31 -19.33 2.36
N ALA A 204 5.59 -18.26 2.00
CA ALA A 204 6.12 -17.15 1.24
C ALA A 204 7.24 -16.41 2.00
N LEU A 205 7.09 -16.18 3.30
CA LEU A 205 8.10 -15.57 4.17
C LEU A 205 9.35 -16.46 4.32
N LYS A 206 9.18 -17.78 4.41
CA LYS A 206 10.28 -18.74 4.56
C LYS A 206 11.24 -18.73 3.38
N VAL A 207 10.73 -18.47 2.18
CA VAL A 207 11.54 -18.42 0.94
C VAL A 207 11.81 -16.99 0.45
N ALA A 208 11.29 -15.98 1.15
CA ALA A 208 11.42 -14.58 0.78
C ALA A 208 12.89 -14.15 0.80
N ARG A 209 13.29 -13.44 -0.25
CA ARG A 209 14.59 -12.77 -0.30
C ARG A 209 14.56 -11.52 0.59
N PRO A 210 15.65 -11.20 1.32
CA PRO A 210 15.68 -9.95 2.07
C PRO A 210 15.71 -8.74 1.12
N LEU A 211 14.80 -7.80 1.32
CA LEU A 211 14.80 -6.48 0.70
C LEU A 211 15.65 -5.52 1.54
N LYS A 212 16.31 -4.61 0.84
CA LYS A 212 17.09 -3.51 1.41
C LYS A 212 16.86 -2.28 0.54
N ASP A 213 17.00 -1.13 1.16
CA ASP A 213 17.04 0.15 0.46
C ASP A 213 18.12 0.11 -0.62
N LEU A 214 17.71 0.37 -1.87
CA LEU A 214 18.65 0.52 -2.98
C LEU A 214 19.27 1.92 -3.05
N HIS A 215 18.65 2.89 -2.38
CA HIS A 215 19.07 4.28 -2.37
C HIS A 215 19.38 4.77 -0.95
N ASP A 216 20.30 5.74 -0.87
CA ASP A 216 20.64 6.39 0.39
C ASP A 216 19.42 7.10 1.00
N ASN A 217 19.42 7.27 2.32
CA ASN A 217 18.37 8.02 2.99
C ASN A 217 18.41 9.50 2.57
N TYR A 218 17.45 9.90 1.75
CA TYR A 218 17.29 11.26 1.25
C TYR A 218 16.16 12.03 1.95
N LEU A 219 15.33 11.37 2.77
CA LEU A 219 14.19 12.01 3.42
C LEU A 219 14.54 12.44 4.85
N ARG A 220 14.25 13.70 5.17
CA ARG A 220 14.38 14.26 6.52
C ARG A 220 13.01 14.50 7.12
N SER A 221 12.84 14.09 8.37
CA SER A 221 11.60 14.22 9.16
C SER A 221 11.50 15.56 9.87
#